data_AF-A0A4Q0MPD5-F1
#
_entry.id   AF-A0A4Q0MPD5-F1
#
_cell.length_a   1.000
_cell.length_b   1.000
_cell.length_c   1.000
_cell.angle_alpha   90.00
_cell.angle_beta   90.00
_cell.angle_gamma   90.00
#
_symmetry.space_group_name_H-M   'P 1'
#
loop_
_entity.id
_entity.type
_entity.pdbx_description
1 polymer ?
#
loop_
_entity_poly.entity_id
_entity_poly.type
_entity_poly.pdbx_seq_one_letter_code
_entity_poly.pdbx_strand_id
1 'polypeptide(L)'
;MAAEDQLRGLREAFPGAVRPNHRRSQMRALYVAAALLLGFAAPAVAQTTLKYTFVNPMSSHFGSAATAFKDYVEKESDGRLKIAIFPGGALGGEREIVESLQLGTVDMAMTGTSVVGNFVPEVLIYDVPFLFRDTKQARAVLDGQIGKDILAKFEDKDIVGLGYGENGFKMLTNNRHPVEKPEDLNGMTVRVMENEIHIAAFRQLGARPTPIAWPELFAALQQGVVDGQDNPIS
;
A
#
# COMPACT_ATOMS: atom_id res chain seq x y z
N MET A 1 -55.99 12.71 -69.13
CA MET A 1 -55.30 12.33 -70.39
C MET A 1 -54.41 13.44 -70.98
N ALA A 2 -54.34 14.65 -70.39
CA ALA A 2 -53.49 15.75 -70.90
C ALA A 2 -52.19 16.01 -70.10
N ALA A 3 -52.06 15.46 -68.88
CA ALA A 3 -50.90 15.69 -68.01
C ALA A 3 -49.74 14.70 -68.23
N GLU A 4 -50.02 13.48 -68.73
CA GLU A 4 -48.98 12.49 -69.03
C GLU A 4 -48.20 12.82 -70.30
N ASP A 5 -48.81 13.55 -71.24
CA ASP A 5 -48.18 13.89 -72.53
C ASP A 5 -47.16 15.05 -72.39
N GLN A 6 -47.39 15.98 -71.47
CA GLN A 6 -46.41 17.04 -71.15
C GLN A 6 -45.14 16.51 -70.46
N LEU A 7 -45.24 15.42 -69.70
CA LEU A 7 -44.09 14.82 -69.02
C LEU A 7 -43.24 13.96 -69.96
N ARG A 8 -43.80 13.51 -71.09
CA ARG A 8 -43.10 12.72 -72.11
C ARG A 8 -42.13 13.57 -72.92
N GLY A 9 -42.53 14.79 -73.30
CA GLY A 9 -41.67 15.74 -74.04
C GLY A 9 -40.45 16.26 -73.24
N LEU A 10 -40.56 16.34 -71.91
CA LEU A 10 -39.46 16.79 -71.05
C LEU A 10 -38.31 15.78 -70.90
N ARG A 11 -38.56 14.48 -71.16
CA ARG A 11 -37.54 13.43 -71.09
C ARG A 11 -36.67 13.33 -72.35
N GLU A 12 -37.14 13.84 -73.49
CA GLU A 12 -36.40 13.82 -74.75
C GLU A 12 -35.49 15.05 -74.95
N ALA A 13 -35.74 16.14 -74.22
CA ALA A 13 -34.95 17.38 -74.33
C ALA A 13 -33.57 17.31 -73.64
N PHE A 14 -33.30 16.30 -72.80
CA PHE A 14 -32.05 16.17 -72.05
C PHE A 14 -31.61 14.71 -71.90
N PRO A 15 -30.91 14.11 -72.88
CA PRO A 15 -30.46 12.72 -72.83
C PRO A 15 -29.31 12.44 -71.80
N GLY A 16 -29.06 13.38 -70.88
CA GLY A 16 -27.90 13.37 -69.99
C GLY A 16 -28.23 13.49 -68.50
N ALA A 17 -29.42 13.10 -68.05
CA ALA A 17 -29.69 13.04 -66.61
C ALA A 17 -28.82 11.94 -65.96
N VAL A 18 -27.65 12.36 -65.46
CA VAL A 18 -26.71 11.56 -64.70
C VAL A 18 -27.47 10.86 -63.57
N ARG A 19 -27.62 9.53 -63.66
CA ARG A 19 -28.18 8.73 -62.56
C ARG A 19 -27.37 9.06 -61.30
N PRO A 20 -28.02 9.41 -60.17
CA PRO A 20 -27.31 9.70 -58.94
C PRO A 20 -26.43 8.50 -58.61
N ASN A 21 -25.12 8.74 -58.60
CA ASN A 21 -24.13 7.67 -58.54
C ASN A 21 -24.16 7.10 -57.11
N HIS A 22 -24.97 6.08 -56.85
CA HIS A 22 -25.19 5.51 -55.50
C HIS A 22 -23.87 5.07 -54.83
N ARG A 23 -22.85 4.71 -55.62
CA ARG A 23 -21.48 4.49 -55.13
C ARG A 23 -20.87 5.71 -54.45
N ARG A 24 -21.08 6.93 -54.95
CA ARG A 24 -20.56 8.17 -54.33
C ARG A 24 -21.31 8.52 -53.03
N SER A 25 -22.60 8.21 -52.96
CA SER A 25 -23.43 8.35 -51.75
C SER A 25 -23.01 7.37 -50.65
N GLN A 26 -22.78 6.11 -51.01
CA GLN A 26 -22.35 5.07 -50.08
C GLN A 26 -20.91 5.30 -49.58
N MET A 27 -20.00 5.76 -50.45
CA MET A 27 -18.65 6.13 -50.02
C MET A 27 -18.66 7.33 -49.05
N ARG A 28 -19.46 8.38 -49.30
CA ARG A 28 -19.59 9.51 -48.36
C ARG A 28 -20.15 9.10 -47.00
N ALA A 29 -21.13 8.19 -46.97
CA ALA A 29 -21.65 7.62 -45.72
C ALA A 29 -20.59 6.82 -44.95
N LEU A 30 -19.73 6.07 -45.65
CA LEU A 30 -18.59 5.38 -45.03
C LEU A 30 -17.55 6.35 -44.42
N TYR A 31 -17.23 7.45 -45.12
CA TYR A 31 -16.28 8.44 -44.61
C TYR A 31 -16.79 9.18 -43.37
N VAL A 32 -18.09 9.49 -43.30
CA VAL A 32 -18.70 10.12 -42.11
C VAL A 32 -18.75 9.14 -40.93
N ALA A 33 -19.08 7.86 -41.17
CA ALA A 33 -19.05 6.84 -40.14
C ALA A 33 -17.64 6.58 -39.59
N ALA A 34 -16.62 6.57 -40.45
CA ALA A 34 -15.22 6.44 -40.04
C ALA A 34 -14.72 7.66 -39.25
N ALA A 35 -15.13 8.87 -39.63
CA ALA A 35 -14.81 10.10 -38.90
C ALA A 35 -15.49 10.17 -37.52
N LEU A 36 -16.72 9.65 -37.39
CA LEU A 36 -17.44 9.54 -36.12
C LEU A 36 -16.80 8.49 -35.18
N LEU A 37 -16.26 7.40 -35.72
CA LEU A 37 -15.56 6.38 -34.93
C LEU A 37 -14.20 6.88 -34.38
N LEU A 38 -13.53 7.79 -35.10
CA LEU A 38 -12.28 8.41 -34.62
C LEU A 38 -12.53 9.50 -33.56
N GLY A 39 -13.72 10.09 -33.50
CA GLY A 39 -14.08 11.12 -32.53
C GLY A 39 -14.48 10.60 -31.13
N PHE A 40 -14.68 9.29 -30.97
CA PHE A 40 -15.13 8.66 -29.72
C PHE A 40 -14.06 7.79 -29.03
N ALA A 41 -12.81 7.83 -29.48
CA ALA A 41 -11.72 7.27 -28.70
C ALA A 41 -11.48 8.15 -27.46
N ALA A 42 -12.24 7.89 -26.39
CA ALA A 42 -11.92 8.44 -25.07
C ALA A 42 -10.46 8.08 -24.77
N PRO A 43 -9.63 9.02 -24.28
CA PRO A 43 -8.27 8.70 -23.90
C PRO A 43 -8.34 7.57 -22.87
N ALA A 44 -7.72 6.44 -23.20
CA ALA A 44 -7.52 5.37 -22.23
C ALA A 44 -6.62 5.94 -21.13
N VAL A 45 -7.20 6.27 -19.98
CA VAL A 45 -6.43 6.70 -18.82
C VAL A 45 -5.65 5.48 -18.35
N ALA A 46 -4.32 5.52 -18.47
CA ALA A 46 -3.47 4.43 -18.03
C ALA A 46 -3.67 4.20 -16.53
N GLN A 47 -4.20 3.03 -16.18
CA GLN A 47 -4.38 2.62 -14.80
C GLN A 47 -3.02 2.30 -14.19
N THR A 48 -2.67 2.96 -13.08
CA THR A 48 -1.44 2.68 -12.33
C THR A 48 -1.74 1.76 -11.16
N THR A 49 -1.01 0.66 -11.04
CA THR A 49 -1.14 -0.28 -9.91
C THR A 49 0.04 -0.12 -8.96
N LEU A 50 -0.24 0.21 -7.70
CA LEU A 50 0.75 0.35 -6.63
C LEU A 50 0.75 -0.92 -5.77
N LYS A 51 1.93 -1.46 -5.49
CA LYS A 51 2.15 -2.60 -4.58
C LYS A 51 2.19 -2.10 -3.14
N TYR A 52 1.30 -2.60 -2.31
CA TYR A 52 1.22 -2.30 -0.89
C TYR A 52 1.50 -3.55 -0.06
N THR A 53 2.52 -3.55 0.80
CA THR A 53 2.90 -4.71 1.61
C THR A 53 3.06 -4.44 3.11
N PHE A 54 2.92 -5.51 3.89
CA PHE A 54 3.16 -5.56 5.33
C PHE A 54 3.40 -7.02 5.75
N VAL A 55 4.03 -7.22 6.91
CA VAL A 55 4.47 -8.56 7.36
C VAL A 55 3.38 -9.36 8.10
N ASN A 56 2.34 -8.69 8.57
CA ASN A 56 1.22 -9.32 9.28
C ASN A 56 0.27 -10.04 8.32
N PRO A 57 -0.51 -11.04 8.79
CA PRO A 57 -1.55 -11.66 7.99
C PRO A 57 -2.64 -10.67 7.55
N MET A 58 -3.31 -10.95 6.42
CA MET A 58 -4.42 -10.12 5.93
C MET A 58 -5.58 -9.98 6.93
N SER A 59 -5.77 -10.96 7.81
CA SER A 59 -6.82 -10.94 8.83
C SER A 59 -6.53 -10.03 10.03
N SER A 60 -5.36 -9.39 10.08
CA SER A 60 -4.96 -8.50 11.18
C SER A 60 -5.51 -7.08 11.02
N HIS A 61 -5.29 -6.24 12.03
CA HIS A 61 -5.55 -4.80 11.94
C HIS A 61 -4.76 -4.12 10.79
N PHE A 62 -3.57 -4.63 10.43
CA PHE A 62 -2.83 -4.14 9.26
C PHE A 62 -3.60 -4.38 7.95
N GLY A 63 -4.18 -5.57 7.78
CA GLY A 63 -4.99 -5.87 6.60
C GLY A 63 -6.28 -5.06 6.53
N SER A 64 -6.89 -4.77 7.70
CA SER A 64 -8.05 -3.88 7.78
C SER A 64 -7.69 -2.45 7.33
N ALA A 65 -6.58 -1.90 7.81
CA ALA A 65 -6.09 -0.58 7.39
C ALA A 65 -5.71 -0.55 5.89
N ALA A 66 -5.05 -1.60 5.39
CA ALA A 66 -4.67 -1.69 3.98
C ALA A 66 -5.89 -1.78 3.04
N THR A 67 -6.93 -2.50 3.45
CA THR A 67 -8.20 -2.58 2.71
C THR A 67 -8.90 -1.21 2.68
N ALA A 68 -9.01 -0.54 3.82
CA ALA A 68 -9.60 0.79 3.90
C ALA A 68 -8.83 1.82 3.05
N PHE A 69 -7.50 1.78 3.08
CA PHE A 69 -6.65 2.62 2.24
C PHE A 69 -6.85 2.35 0.75
N LYS A 70 -6.90 1.07 0.35
CA LYS A 70 -7.20 0.65 -1.02
C LYS A 70 -8.55 1.22 -1.48
N ASP A 71 -9.61 0.98 -0.73
CA ASP A 71 -10.95 1.43 -1.09
C ASP A 71 -11.03 2.95 -1.23
N TYR A 72 -10.38 3.67 -0.31
CA TYR A 72 -10.28 5.13 -0.37
C TYR A 72 -9.54 5.61 -1.62
N VAL A 73 -8.31 5.13 -1.86
CA VAL A 73 -7.49 5.59 -3.00
C VAL A 73 -8.10 5.23 -4.34
N GLU A 74 -8.64 4.02 -4.49
CA GLU A 74 -9.28 3.62 -5.74
C GLU A 74 -10.53 4.44 -6.03
N LYS A 75 -11.30 4.79 -4.99
CA LYS A 75 -12.48 5.65 -5.13
C LYS A 75 -12.09 7.09 -5.46
N GLU A 76 -11.23 7.71 -4.67
CA GLU A 76 -10.85 9.13 -4.84
C GLU A 76 -10.01 9.38 -6.10
N SER A 77 -9.41 8.33 -6.66
CA SER A 77 -8.72 8.41 -7.95
C SER A 77 -9.62 8.14 -9.16
N ASP A 78 -10.92 7.90 -8.98
CA ASP A 78 -11.84 7.44 -10.03
C ASP A 78 -11.31 6.18 -10.75
N GLY A 79 -10.69 5.28 -10.01
CA GLY A 79 -10.10 4.04 -10.50
C GLY A 79 -8.77 4.19 -11.26
N ARG A 80 -8.22 5.41 -11.38
CA ARG A 80 -6.92 5.65 -12.03
C ARG A 80 -5.76 5.01 -11.27
N LEU A 81 -5.87 4.92 -9.96
CA LEU A 81 -4.95 4.19 -9.10
C LEU A 81 -5.62 2.88 -8.65
N LYS A 82 -4.84 1.79 -8.65
CA LYS A 82 -5.20 0.50 -8.06
C LYS A 82 -4.18 0.09 -7.04
N ILE A 83 -4.63 -0.53 -5.95
CA ILE A 83 -3.74 -1.03 -4.90
C ILE A 83 -3.73 -2.55 -4.93
N ALA A 84 -2.57 -3.14 -5.17
CA ALA A 84 -2.33 -4.58 -5.04
C ALA A 84 -1.71 -4.86 -3.67
N ILE A 85 -2.45 -5.56 -2.81
CA ILE A 85 -2.03 -5.83 -1.42
C ILE A 85 -1.27 -7.16 -1.35
N PHE A 86 -0.09 -7.15 -0.73
CA PHE A 86 0.79 -8.30 -0.50
C PHE A 86 1.04 -8.47 1.01
N PRO A 87 0.19 -9.22 1.72
CA PRO A 87 0.27 -9.39 3.17
C PRO A 87 1.27 -10.50 3.56
N GLY A 88 1.47 -10.68 4.86
CA GLY A 88 2.13 -11.87 5.43
C GLY A 88 3.62 -11.99 5.09
N GLY A 89 4.28 -10.89 4.75
CA GLY A 89 5.69 -10.90 4.37
C GLY A 89 5.94 -11.53 2.99
N ALA A 90 4.94 -11.55 2.12
CA ALA A 90 5.06 -12.09 0.76
C ALA A 90 6.16 -11.42 -0.09
N LEU A 91 6.59 -10.21 0.31
CA LEU A 91 7.66 -9.44 -0.34
C LEU A 91 8.90 -9.25 0.56
N GLY A 92 9.04 -10.04 1.63
CA GLY A 92 10.19 -9.99 2.54
C GLY A 92 9.82 -9.62 3.98
N GLY A 93 10.83 -9.56 4.85
CA GLY A 93 10.72 -9.00 6.20
C GLY A 93 10.67 -7.47 6.18
N GLU A 94 10.48 -6.86 7.34
CA GLU A 94 10.32 -5.40 7.42
C GLU A 94 11.56 -4.64 6.91
N ARG A 95 12.77 -5.15 7.16
CA ARG A 95 14.00 -4.54 6.67
C ARG A 95 14.09 -4.59 5.15
N GLU A 96 13.85 -5.76 4.55
CA GLU A 96 13.85 -5.91 3.08
C GLU A 96 12.76 -5.06 2.41
N ILE A 97 11.60 -4.90 3.07
CA ILE A 97 10.52 -4.04 2.60
C ILE A 97 10.96 -2.57 2.57
N VAL A 98 11.64 -2.07 3.62
CA VAL A 98 12.14 -0.69 3.63
C VAL A 98 13.20 -0.47 2.56
N GLU A 99 14.12 -1.42 2.36
CA GLU A 99 15.10 -1.38 1.26
C GLU A 99 14.38 -1.35 -0.11
N SER A 100 13.32 -2.13 -0.27
CA SER A 100 12.52 -2.19 -1.50
C SER A 100 11.75 -0.90 -1.78
N LEU A 101 11.34 -0.16 -0.74
CA LEU A 101 10.76 1.19 -0.89
C LEU A 101 11.80 2.16 -1.45
N GLN A 102 13.03 2.17 -0.89
CA GLN A 102 14.11 3.05 -1.37
C GLN A 102 14.48 2.75 -2.84
N LEU A 103 14.44 1.47 -3.22
CA LEU A 103 14.72 1.04 -4.59
C LEU A 103 13.52 1.23 -5.55
N GLY A 104 12.33 1.55 -5.04
CA GLY A 104 11.11 1.69 -5.82
C GLY A 104 10.57 0.38 -6.42
N THR A 105 10.97 -0.78 -5.88
CA THR A 105 10.46 -2.09 -6.33
C THR A 105 9.15 -2.48 -5.64
N VAL A 106 8.90 -1.87 -4.48
CA VAL A 106 7.62 -1.80 -3.75
C VAL A 106 7.21 -0.34 -3.66
N ASP A 107 5.93 -0.05 -3.93
CA ASP A 107 5.45 1.34 -3.98
C ASP A 107 5.02 1.87 -2.61
N MET A 108 4.51 0.98 -1.75
CA MET A 108 3.98 1.33 -0.43
C MET A 108 4.18 0.21 0.58
N ALA A 109 4.41 0.57 1.84
CA ALA A 109 4.41 -0.39 2.92
C ALA A 109 3.89 0.21 4.23
N MET A 110 3.46 -0.69 5.11
CA MET A 110 3.20 -0.37 6.52
C MET A 110 4.09 -1.27 7.36
N THR A 111 4.96 -0.63 8.13
CA THR A 111 6.05 -1.26 8.88
C THR A 111 6.08 -0.74 10.31
N GLY A 112 6.65 -1.53 11.22
CA GLY A 112 6.94 -1.11 12.57
C GLY A 112 8.02 -0.02 12.62
N THR A 113 7.85 0.93 13.55
CA THR A 113 8.81 2.02 13.80
C THR A 113 10.21 1.49 14.11
N SER A 114 10.30 0.35 14.80
CA SER A 114 11.55 -0.23 15.25
C SER A 114 12.52 -0.61 14.14
N VAL A 115 12.02 -1.24 13.07
CA VAL A 115 12.87 -1.69 11.97
C VAL A 115 13.22 -0.54 11.05
N VAL A 116 12.25 0.35 10.78
CA VAL A 116 12.46 1.57 10.00
C VAL A 116 13.53 2.47 10.59
N GLY A 117 13.69 2.47 11.92
CA GLY A 117 14.67 3.32 12.57
C GLY A 117 16.13 2.98 12.28
N ASN A 118 16.43 1.85 11.65
CA ASN A 118 17.77 1.60 11.09
C ASN A 118 18.06 2.50 9.86
N PHE A 119 17.01 3.05 9.24
CA PHE A 119 17.08 3.93 8.07
C PHE A 119 16.79 5.38 8.44
N VAL A 120 15.80 5.61 9.31
CA VAL A 120 15.39 6.92 9.84
C VAL A 120 15.53 6.94 11.37
N PRO A 121 16.73 7.17 11.93
CA PRO A 121 17.00 7.01 13.36
C PRO A 121 16.10 7.83 14.29
N GLU A 122 15.58 8.96 13.84
CA GLU A 122 14.70 9.84 14.62
C GLU A 122 13.42 9.15 15.08
N VAL A 123 12.91 8.16 14.32
CA VAL A 123 11.69 7.42 14.69
C VAL A 123 11.90 6.55 15.93
N LEU A 124 13.14 6.23 16.28
CA LEU A 124 13.47 5.37 17.42
C LEU A 124 13.15 6.00 18.76
N ILE A 125 12.88 7.30 18.82
CA ILE A 125 12.37 7.92 20.05
C ILE A 125 11.10 7.23 20.55
N TYR A 126 10.27 6.67 19.66
CA TYR A 126 9.03 5.99 20.03
C TYR A 126 9.24 4.61 20.66
N ASP A 127 10.43 4.03 20.52
CA ASP A 127 10.77 2.70 21.03
C ASP A 127 11.31 2.75 22.47
N VAL A 128 11.46 3.95 23.05
CA VAL A 128 11.88 4.10 24.44
C VAL A 128 10.83 3.46 25.36
N PRO A 129 11.21 2.45 26.17
CA PRO A 129 10.26 1.75 27.03
C PRO A 129 9.52 2.71 27.98
N PHE A 130 8.21 2.52 28.11
CA PHE A 130 7.33 3.30 28.99
C PHE A 130 7.24 4.81 28.67
N LEU A 131 7.67 5.26 27.49
CA LEU A 131 7.58 6.66 27.07
C LEU A 131 6.12 7.18 27.00
N PHE A 132 5.23 6.38 26.43
CA PHE A 132 3.81 6.71 26.30
C PHE A 132 3.00 6.07 27.43
N ARG A 133 2.18 6.87 28.11
CA ARG A 133 1.32 6.39 29.22
C ARG A 133 0.11 5.60 28.72
N ASP A 134 -0.42 6.01 27.57
CA ASP A 134 -1.61 5.44 26.97
C ASP A 134 -1.66 5.75 25.47
N THR A 135 -2.61 5.10 24.79
CA THR A 135 -2.81 5.23 23.34
C THR A 135 -3.22 6.65 22.94
N LYS A 136 -3.93 7.37 23.81
CA LYS A 136 -4.38 8.74 23.53
C LYS A 136 -3.17 9.69 23.47
N GLN A 137 -2.23 9.55 24.40
CA GLN A 137 -0.99 10.31 24.38
C GLN A 137 -0.15 9.95 23.14
N ALA A 138 0.01 8.66 22.83
CA ALA A 138 0.77 8.21 21.66
C ALA A 138 0.22 8.84 20.36
N ARG A 139 -1.09 8.70 20.12
CA ARG A 139 -1.77 9.31 18.96
C ARG A 139 -1.60 10.82 18.91
N ALA A 140 -1.82 11.52 20.03
CA ALA A 140 -1.67 12.98 20.06
C ALA A 140 -0.25 13.45 19.71
N VAL A 141 0.78 12.69 20.05
CA VAL A 141 2.17 12.99 19.69
C VAL A 141 2.45 12.67 18.21
N LEU A 142 2.02 11.49 17.76
CA LEU A 142 2.23 11.00 16.39
C LEU A 142 1.45 11.81 15.33
N ASP A 143 0.24 12.25 15.66
CA ASP A 143 -0.59 13.11 14.79
C ASP A 143 -0.18 14.59 14.89
N GLY A 144 0.58 14.94 15.92
CA GLY A 144 1.03 16.29 16.24
C GLY A 144 2.26 16.73 15.46
N GLN A 145 2.85 17.87 15.87
CA GLN A 145 4.02 18.41 15.21
C GLN A 145 5.23 17.48 15.29
N ILE A 146 5.44 16.81 16.43
CA ILE A 146 6.54 15.87 16.63
C ILE A 146 6.50 14.75 15.59
N GLY A 147 5.33 14.12 15.40
CA GLY A 147 5.18 13.09 14.40
C GLY A 147 5.38 13.59 12.97
N LYS A 148 4.85 14.77 12.63
CA LYS A 148 5.06 15.37 11.30
C LYS A 148 6.54 15.68 11.03
N ASP A 149 7.25 16.21 12.02
CA ASP A 149 8.67 16.52 11.91
C ASP A 149 9.50 15.25 11.67
N ILE A 150 9.12 14.13 12.31
CA ILE A 150 9.78 12.84 12.10
C ILE A 150 9.41 12.22 10.75
N LEU A 151 8.15 12.30 10.30
CA LEU A 151 7.76 11.82 8.96
C LEU A 151 8.50 12.56 7.85
N ALA A 152 8.76 13.86 8.01
CA ALA A 152 9.54 14.63 7.05
C ALA A 152 10.99 14.13 6.89
N LYS A 153 11.56 13.43 7.90
CA LYS A 153 12.90 12.83 7.81
C LYS A 153 12.98 11.62 6.88
N PHE A 154 11.85 11.05 6.49
CA PHE A 154 11.81 9.92 5.55
C PHE A 154 12.20 10.37 4.13
N GLU A 155 11.95 11.64 3.78
CA GLU A 155 12.28 12.17 2.45
C GLU A 155 13.80 12.13 2.19
N ASP A 156 14.62 12.31 3.24
CA ASP A 156 16.08 12.16 3.20
C ASP A 156 16.54 10.72 2.86
N LYS A 157 15.60 9.76 2.81
CA LYS A 157 15.80 8.34 2.50
C LYS A 157 15.05 7.89 1.26
N ASP A 158 14.57 8.82 0.44
CA ASP A 158 13.74 8.55 -0.75
C ASP A 158 12.41 7.84 -0.41
N ILE A 159 11.89 8.05 0.79
CA ILE A 159 10.62 7.48 1.26
C ILE A 159 9.67 8.61 1.66
N VAL A 160 8.40 8.54 1.26
CA VAL A 160 7.39 9.52 1.69
C VAL A 160 6.64 8.97 2.91
N GLY A 161 6.76 9.65 4.05
CA GLY A 161 6.00 9.35 5.26
C GLY A 161 4.55 9.84 5.15
N LEU A 162 3.62 8.97 4.76
CA LEU A 162 2.20 9.34 4.57
C LEU A 162 1.45 9.61 5.88
N GLY A 163 1.84 8.95 6.97
CA GLY A 163 1.16 9.04 8.26
C GLY A 163 1.52 7.86 9.16
N TYR A 164 1.03 7.90 10.39
CA TYR A 164 1.20 6.82 11.34
C TYR A 164 -0.05 5.94 11.41
N GLY A 165 0.15 4.63 11.28
CA GLY A 165 -0.78 3.63 11.78
C GLY A 165 -0.52 3.32 13.25
N GLU A 166 -1.25 2.37 13.81
CA GLU A 166 -1.04 1.88 15.17
C GLU A 166 -0.91 0.36 15.16
N ASN A 167 0.18 -0.14 15.77
CA ASN A 167 0.34 -1.56 16.07
C ASN A 167 -0.20 -1.85 17.48
N GLY A 168 0.28 -1.10 18.49
CA GLY A 168 -0.21 -1.16 19.87
C GLY A 168 0.92 -1.23 20.91
N PHE A 169 0.56 -1.30 22.19
CA PHE A 169 1.53 -1.52 23.27
C PHE A 169 1.98 -2.98 23.31
N LYS A 170 3.30 -3.19 23.39
CA LYS A 170 3.89 -4.52 23.36
C LYS A 170 3.76 -5.22 24.71
N MET A 171 3.44 -6.51 24.66
CA MET A 171 3.28 -7.40 25.80
C MET A 171 4.25 -8.57 25.66
N LEU A 172 4.97 -8.88 26.73
CA LEU A 172 5.88 -10.01 26.80
C LEU A 172 5.09 -11.33 26.91
N THR A 173 5.46 -12.33 26.11
CA THR A 173 5.03 -13.72 26.31
C THR A 173 6.23 -14.67 26.23
N ASN A 174 6.16 -15.81 26.92
CA ASN A 174 7.23 -16.80 26.94
C ASN A 174 6.73 -18.22 27.27
N ASN A 175 7.58 -19.22 27.01
CA ASN A 175 7.32 -20.65 27.24
C ASN A 175 7.91 -21.20 28.56
N ARG A 176 8.51 -20.37 29.41
CA ARG A 176 9.19 -20.80 30.64
C ARG A 176 8.31 -20.69 31.87
N HIS A 177 7.86 -19.48 32.21
CA HIS A 177 7.06 -19.21 33.40
C HIS A 177 6.42 -17.81 33.35
N PRO A 178 5.42 -17.51 34.20
CA PRO A 178 4.94 -16.14 34.39
C PRO A 178 6.09 -15.18 34.73
N VAL A 179 5.98 -13.94 34.26
CA VAL A 179 6.91 -12.84 34.55
C VAL A 179 6.13 -11.78 35.32
N GLU A 180 6.39 -11.69 36.62
CA GLU A 180 5.71 -10.76 37.54
C GLU A 180 6.63 -9.62 37.98
N LYS A 181 7.95 -9.83 37.87
CA LYS A 181 8.99 -8.85 38.21
C LYS A 181 10.17 -8.94 37.23
N PRO A 182 11.00 -7.89 37.10
CA PRO A 182 12.14 -7.90 36.19
C PRO A 182 13.09 -9.09 36.34
N GLU A 183 13.30 -9.58 37.57
CA GLU A 183 14.23 -10.68 37.83
C GLU A 183 13.82 -12.01 37.18
N ASP A 184 12.53 -12.16 36.85
CA ASP A 184 12.00 -13.34 36.16
C ASP A 184 12.49 -13.40 34.69
N LEU A 185 13.02 -12.30 34.14
CA LEU A 185 13.62 -12.26 32.80
C LEU A 185 15.07 -12.76 32.77
N ASN A 186 15.71 -12.98 33.92
CA ASN A 186 17.14 -13.29 33.99
C ASN A 186 17.51 -14.55 33.19
N GLY A 187 18.37 -14.37 32.19
CA GLY A 187 18.85 -15.44 31.32
C GLY A 187 17.80 -15.98 30.33
N MET A 188 16.60 -15.40 30.28
CA MET A 188 15.58 -15.74 29.28
C MET A 188 16.02 -15.23 27.91
N THR A 189 15.96 -16.09 26.89
CA THR A 189 16.25 -15.66 25.52
C THR A 189 14.98 -15.06 24.92
N VAL A 190 14.97 -13.76 24.63
CA VAL A 190 13.76 -13.06 24.16
C VAL A 190 13.98 -12.57 22.74
N ARG A 191 13.10 -12.92 21.81
CA ARG A 191 13.11 -12.30 20.49
C ARG A 191 12.72 -10.84 20.62
N VAL A 192 13.51 -9.97 20.00
CA VAL A 192 13.18 -8.56 19.78
C VAL A 192 13.10 -8.25 18.28
N MET A 193 12.46 -7.13 17.93
CA MET A 193 12.61 -6.56 16.58
C MET A 193 14.05 -6.09 16.36
N GLU A 194 14.46 -5.89 15.10
CA GLU A 194 15.81 -5.48 14.71
C GLU A 194 16.10 -4.03 15.11
N ASN A 195 16.27 -3.78 16.42
CA ASN A 195 16.41 -2.45 16.99
C ASN A 195 17.25 -2.43 18.28
N GLU A 196 18.21 -1.51 18.35
CA GLU A 196 19.16 -1.38 19.47
C GLU A 196 18.51 -0.93 20.80
N ILE A 197 17.42 -0.16 20.77
CA ILE A 197 16.72 0.28 21.99
C ILE A 197 16.05 -0.92 22.66
N HIS A 198 15.35 -1.76 21.89
CA HIS A 198 14.74 -2.98 22.43
C HIS A 198 15.79 -3.99 22.91
N ILE A 199 16.90 -4.14 22.18
CA ILE A 199 18.05 -4.95 22.62
C ILE A 199 18.59 -4.43 23.95
N ALA A 200 18.83 -3.11 24.06
CA ALA A 200 19.33 -2.51 25.29
C ALA A 200 18.34 -2.70 26.46
N ALA A 201 17.04 -2.47 26.23
CA ALA A 201 16.01 -2.58 27.23
C ALA A 201 15.93 -4.00 27.84
N PHE A 202 15.82 -5.04 27.00
CA PHE A 202 15.75 -6.41 27.51
C PHE A 202 17.06 -6.88 28.15
N ARG A 203 18.21 -6.43 27.62
CA ARG A 203 19.51 -6.72 28.24
C ARG A 203 19.64 -6.08 29.63
N GLN A 204 19.14 -4.86 29.82
CA GLN A 204 19.10 -4.20 31.12
C GLN A 204 18.20 -4.94 32.13
N LEU A 205 17.16 -5.62 31.65
CA LEU A 205 16.28 -6.48 32.45
C LEU A 205 16.86 -7.89 32.69
N GLY A 206 18.10 -8.15 32.28
CA GLY A 206 18.78 -9.44 32.50
C GLY A 206 18.43 -10.54 31.49
N ALA A 207 17.58 -10.25 30.50
CA ALA A 207 17.30 -11.16 29.40
C ALA A 207 18.46 -11.20 28.38
N ARG A 208 18.39 -12.17 27.47
CA ARG A 208 19.27 -12.35 26.32
C ARG A 208 18.47 -12.05 25.05
N PRO A 209 18.41 -10.78 24.62
CA PRO A 209 17.64 -10.43 23.43
C PRO A 209 18.32 -10.93 22.15
N THR A 210 17.53 -11.52 21.25
CA THR A 210 17.97 -11.98 19.94
C THR A 210 17.10 -11.32 18.87
N PRO A 211 17.66 -10.49 17.96
CA PRO A 211 16.89 -9.94 16.85
C PRO A 211 16.55 -11.06 15.86
N ILE A 212 15.27 -11.21 15.52
CA ILE A 212 14.78 -12.18 14.53
C ILE A 212 13.69 -11.50 13.71
N ALA A 213 13.72 -11.66 12.39
CA ALA A 213 12.72 -11.08 11.51
C ALA A 213 11.32 -11.65 11.80
N TRP A 214 10.27 -10.86 11.55
CA TRP A 214 8.89 -11.28 11.83
C TRP A 214 8.50 -12.63 11.18
N PRO A 215 8.82 -12.91 9.90
CA PRO A 215 8.45 -14.17 9.26
C PRO A 215 9.08 -15.41 9.93
N GLU A 216 10.20 -15.26 10.62
CA GLU A 216 10.96 -16.34 11.26
C GLU A 216 10.54 -16.58 12.72
N LEU A 217 9.86 -15.62 13.34
CA LEU A 217 9.53 -15.63 14.77
C LEU A 217 8.74 -16.87 15.18
N PHE A 218 7.70 -17.24 14.43
CA PHE A 218 6.87 -18.39 14.78
C PHE A 218 7.69 -19.69 14.82
N ALA A 219 8.54 -19.91 13.80
CA ALA A 219 9.41 -21.09 13.75
C ALA A 219 10.46 -21.06 14.87
N ALA A 220 11.04 -19.89 15.17
CA ALA A 220 12.01 -19.73 16.25
C ALA A 220 11.41 -20.06 17.62
N LEU A 221 10.17 -19.65 17.89
CA LEU A 221 9.43 -20.02 19.11
C LEU A 221 9.11 -21.52 19.14
N GLN A 222 8.62 -22.08 18.03
CA GLN A 222 8.25 -23.49 17.93
C GLN A 222 9.45 -24.43 18.14
N GLN A 223 10.63 -24.02 17.65
CA GLN A 223 11.88 -24.78 17.76
C GLN A 223 12.62 -24.52 19.07
N GLY A 224 12.17 -23.58 19.91
CA GLY A 224 12.84 -23.21 21.15
C GLY A 224 14.17 -22.47 20.96
N VAL A 225 14.35 -21.79 19.82
CA VAL A 225 15.51 -20.90 19.58
C VAL A 225 15.48 -19.71 20.54
N VAL A 226 14.27 -19.24 20.87
CA VAL A 226 14.00 -18.20 21.86
C VAL A 226 12.91 -18.69 22.83
N ASP A 227 13.00 -18.27 24.08
CA ASP A 227 12.05 -18.59 25.14
C ASP A 227 10.76 -17.77 25.00
N GLY A 228 10.87 -16.55 24.48
CA GLY A 228 9.77 -15.59 24.44
C GLY A 228 9.96 -14.47 23.43
N GLN A 229 9.02 -13.54 23.42
CA GLN A 229 8.94 -12.41 22.49
C GLN A 229 8.09 -11.29 23.11
N ASP A 230 8.10 -10.10 22.51
CA ASP A 230 7.16 -9.03 22.86
C ASP A 230 6.41 -8.47 21.64
N ASN A 231 5.08 -8.41 21.70
CA ASN A 231 4.23 -7.84 20.65
C ASN A 231 2.88 -7.36 21.20
N PRO A 232 2.15 -6.50 20.46
CA PRO A 232 0.78 -6.13 20.82
C PRO A 232 -0.21 -7.28 20.70
N ILE A 233 -1.40 -7.11 21.30
CA ILE A 233 -2.53 -8.06 21.19
C ILE A 233 -3.28 -7.88 19.86
N SER A 234 -3.31 -6.64 19.36
CA SER A 234 -4.08 -6.19 18.20
C SER A 234 -3.72 -6.89 16.89
#